data_AF-A0A967G3A7-F1
#
_entry.id   AF-A0A967G3A7-F1
#
_cell.length_a   1.000
_cell.length_b   1.000
_cell.length_c   1.000
_cell.angle_alpha   90.00
_cell.angle_beta   90.00
_cell.angle_gamma   90.00
#
_symmetry.space_group_name_H-M   'P 1'
#
loop_
_entity.id
_entity.type
_entity.pdbx_description
1 polymer ?
#
loop_
_entity_poly.entity_id
_entity_poly.type
_entity_poly.pdbx_seq_one_letter_code
_entity_poly.pdbx_strand_id
1 'polypeptide(L)'
;RLPPGGGNHAPFSTLSQKVFDLDFDPAGNIYIAGDGDSLIIVYPDASSEGVAEYADTFIKAVRYFNDYIYVAGLRMSDSLEAVWRNQINAPNDLVPKEL
;
A
#
# COMPACT_ATOMS: atom_id res chain seq x y z
N ARG A 1 -22.06 -24.42 -12.28
CA ARG A 1 -22.83 -23.20 -11.91
C ARG A 1 -22.73 -23.06 -10.40
N LEU A 2 -22.21 -21.93 -9.88
CA LEU A 2 -22.30 -21.62 -8.45
C LEU A 2 -23.75 -21.24 -8.14
N PRO A 3 -24.40 -21.82 -7.12
CA PRO A 3 -25.76 -21.46 -6.74
C PRO A 3 -25.82 -20.01 -6.22
N PRO A 4 -27.00 -19.34 -6.29
CA PRO A 4 -27.16 -17.91 -6.03
C PRO A 4 -26.98 -17.45 -4.57
N GLY A 5 -26.28 -18.21 -3.72
CA GLY A 5 -26.02 -17.85 -2.32
C GLY A 5 -24.78 -16.99 -2.10
N GLY A 6 -23.84 -16.96 -3.06
CA GLY A 6 -22.50 -16.41 -2.83
C GLY A 6 -21.70 -17.23 -1.80
N GLY A 7 -20.39 -17.01 -1.74
CA GLY A 7 -19.56 -17.57 -0.66
C GLY A 7 -19.66 -16.72 0.61
N ASN A 8 -19.36 -17.30 1.77
CA ASN A 8 -19.11 -16.52 2.97
C ASN A 8 -17.87 -15.65 2.74
N HIS A 9 -17.99 -14.33 2.93
CA HIS A 9 -16.82 -13.46 2.96
C HIS A 9 -16.21 -13.46 4.35
N ALA A 10 -14.89 -13.41 4.42
CA ALA A 10 -14.14 -13.20 5.64
C ALA A 10 -13.10 -12.11 5.37
N PRO A 11 -12.73 -11.29 6.38
CA PRO A 11 -11.62 -10.36 6.23
C PRO A 11 -10.35 -11.15 5.92
N PHE A 12 -9.59 -10.70 4.91
CA PHE A 12 -8.29 -11.30 4.58
C PHE A 12 -7.23 -10.87 5.59
N SER A 13 -7.13 -9.57 5.89
CA SER A 13 -6.28 -9.00 6.93
C SER A 13 -6.96 -7.77 7.58
N THR A 14 -6.53 -7.39 8.78
CA THR A 14 -7.04 -6.23 9.53
C THR A 14 -5.89 -5.28 9.84
N LEU A 15 -6.04 -4.02 9.43
CA LEU A 15 -5.04 -2.98 9.64
C LEU A 15 -5.53 -1.95 10.66
N SER A 16 -4.60 -1.32 11.38
CA SER A 16 -4.91 -0.27 12.36
C SER A 16 -5.19 1.10 11.71
N GLN A 17 -4.74 1.30 10.47
CA GLN A 17 -4.94 2.53 9.69
C GLN A 17 -6.17 2.44 8.79
N LYS A 18 -6.69 3.59 8.34
CA LYS A 18 -7.68 3.59 7.25
C LYS A 18 -7.01 3.19 5.95
N VAL A 19 -7.74 2.44 5.14
CA VAL A 19 -7.31 1.99 3.82
C VAL A 19 -8.01 2.84 2.77
N PHE A 20 -7.25 3.45 1.87
CA PHE A 20 -7.79 4.30 0.80
C PHE A 20 -7.68 3.66 -0.57
N ASP A 21 -6.63 2.88 -0.81
CA ASP A 21 -6.34 2.23 -2.09
C ASP A 21 -5.38 1.05 -1.89
N LEU A 22 -5.23 0.21 -2.93
CA LEU A 22 -4.28 -0.90 -2.93
C LEU A 22 -3.79 -1.23 -4.34
N ASP A 23 -2.61 -1.87 -4.43
CA ASP A 23 -2.16 -2.51 -5.67
C ASP A 23 -1.34 -3.76 -5.38
N PHE A 24 -1.32 -4.67 -6.35
CA PHE A 24 -0.62 -5.95 -6.24
C PHE A 24 0.71 -5.92 -6.98
N ASP A 25 1.73 -6.56 -6.40
CA ASP A 25 2.90 -6.97 -7.16
C ASP A 25 2.69 -8.33 -7.84
N PRO A 26 3.62 -8.78 -8.73
CA PRO A 26 3.52 -10.08 -9.39
C PRO A 26 3.59 -11.29 -8.45
N ALA A 27 4.05 -11.13 -7.20
CA ALA A 27 4.11 -12.18 -6.19
C ALA A 27 2.81 -12.30 -5.37
N GLY A 28 1.88 -11.36 -5.56
CA GLY A 28 0.60 -11.31 -4.85
C GLY A 28 0.67 -10.57 -3.51
N ASN A 29 1.76 -9.84 -3.25
CA ASN A 29 1.79 -8.91 -2.11
C ASN A 29 0.93 -7.69 -2.43
N ILE A 30 0.28 -7.14 -1.41
CA ILE A 30 -0.64 -6.02 -1.54
C ILE A 30 -0.02 -4.79 -0.87
N TYR A 31 0.30 -3.78 -1.66
CA TYR A 31 0.69 -2.47 -1.15
C TYR A 31 -0.56 -1.67 -0.83
N ILE A 32 -0.61 -1.03 0.34
CA ILE A 32 -1.80 -0.39 0.89
C ILE A 32 -1.55 1.09 1.10
N ALA A 33 -2.40 1.91 0.49
CA ALA A 33 -2.52 3.34 0.75
C ALA A 33 -3.41 3.59 1.99
N GLY A 34 -3.05 4.60 2.80
CA GLY A 34 -3.80 4.92 4.01
C GLY A 34 -3.41 6.24 4.66
N ASP A 35 -3.97 6.49 5.84
CA ASP A 35 -3.71 7.66 6.69
C ASP A 35 -2.69 7.40 7.81
N GLY A 36 -1.98 6.26 7.78
CA GLY A 36 -0.85 6.00 8.67
C GLY A 36 0.45 6.64 8.17
N ASP A 37 1.46 6.64 9.04
CA ASP A 37 2.79 7.21 8.76
C ASP A 37 3.66 6.32 7.84
N SER A 38 3.12 5.24 7.28
CA SER A 38 3.87 4.31 6.44
C SER A 38 3.04 3.74 5.29
N LEU A 39 3.75 3.37 4.22
CA LEU A 39 3.23 2.45 3.22
C LEU A 39 3.23 1.04 3.83
N ILE A 40 2.07 0.40 3.88
CA ILE A 40 1.92 -0.95 4.42
C ILE A 40 1.95 -1.97 3.28
N ILE A 41 2.61 -3.09 3.51
CA ILE A 41 2.46 -4.30 2.68
C ILE A 41 1.65 -5.36 3.43
N VAL A 42 0.78 -6.07 2.73
CA VAL A 42 0.11 -7.29 3.21
C VAL A 42 0.56 -8.46 2.35
N TYR A 43 1.05 -9.51 2.99
CA TYR A 43 1.55 -10.70 2.31
C TYR A 43 0.42 -11.71 2.01
N PRO A 44 0.67 -12.70 1.12
CA PRO A 44 -0.29 -13.77 0.83
C PRO A 44 -0.71 -14.62 2.05
N ASP A 45 0.08 -14.62 3.13
CA ASP A 45 -0.25 -15.28 4.40
C ASP A 45 -1.06 -14.39 5.37
N ALA A 46 -1.53 -13.23 4.90
CA ALA A 46 -2.27 -12.19 5.62
C ALA A 46 -1.49 -11.42 6.70
N SER A 47 -0.21 -11.71 6.90
CA SER A 47 0.66 -10.87 7.72
C SER A 47 0.90 -9.51 7.05
N SER A 48 1.24 -8.49 7.83
CA SER A 48 1.46 -7.13 7.31
C SER A 48 2.53 -6.39 8.10
N GLU A 49 3.22 -5.47 7.43
CA GLU A 49 4.22 -4.59 8.02
C GLU A 49 4.34 -3.26 7.25
N GLY A 50 4.96 -2.25 7.88
CA GLY A 50 5.33 -1.01 7.20
C GLY A 50 6.65 -1.15 6.45
N VAL A 51 6.66 -0.77 5.18
CA VAL A 51 7.81 -0.97 4.27
C VAL A 51 8.46 0.32 3.79
N ALA A 52 7.81 1.48 3.99
CA ALA A 52 8.40 2.79 3.73
C ALA A 52 7.76 3.88 4.59
N GLU A 53 8.59 4.81 5.06
CA GLU A 53 8.18 5.96 5.86
C GLU A 53 7.52 7.05 5.00
N TYR A 54 6.29 7.39 5.36
CA TYR A 54 5.46 8.45 4.78
C TYR A 54 4.86 9.33 5.89
N ALA A 55 5.67 9.61 6.91
CA ALA A 55 5.26 10.45 8.05
C ALA A 55 4.50 11.71 7.58
N ASP A 56 3.38 11.99 8.25
CA ASP A 56 2.57 13.18 8.00
C ASP A 56 2.02 13.27 6.55
N THR A 57 1.89 12.12 5.87
CA THR A 57 1.37 12.03 4.50
C THR A 57 0.14 11.14 4.45
N PHE A 58 -0.98 11.68 3.96
CA PHE A 58 -2.11 10.85 3.56
C PHE A 58 -1.81 10.24 2.19
N ILE A 59 -1.51 8.95 2.17
CA ILE A 59 -1.30 8.19 0.95
C ILE A 59 -2.67 7.90 0.34
N LYS A 60 -3.01 8.56 -0.76
CA LYS A 60 -4.34 8.47 -1.38
C LYS A 60 -4.42 7.37 -2.43
N ALA A 61 -3.31 7.07 -3.10
CA ALA A 61 -3.25 6.03 -4.13
C ALA A 61 -1.87 5.39 -4.20
N VAL A 62 -1.83 4.13 -4.62
CA VAL A 62 -0.60 3.35 -4.81
C VAL A 62 -0.62 2.62 -6.14
N ARG A 63 0.54 2.47 -6.78
CA ARG A 63 0.68 1.70 -8.01
C ARG A 63 2.02 0.96 -8.04
N TYR A 64 1.97 -0.35 -8.19
CA TYR A 64 3.13 -1.14 -8.60
C TYR A 64 3.33 -0.99 -10.11
N PHE A 65 4.53 -0.57 -10.52
CA PHE A 65 4.91 -0.54 -11.92
C PHE A 65 6.43 -0.56 -12.10
N ASN A 66 6.91 -1.50 -12.93
CA ASN A 66 8.30 -1.55 -13.38
C ASN A 66 9.34 -1.52 -12.23
N ASP A 67 9.13 -2.37 -11.22
CA ASP A 67 9.97 -2.48 -10.01
C ASP A 67 10.00 -1.21 -9.13
N TYR A 68 8.97 -0.37 -9.25
CA TYR A 68 8.69 0.75 -8.34
C TYR A 68 7.30 0.65 -7.75
N ILE A 69 7.14 1.15 -6.53
CA ILE A 69 5.84 1.59 -6.01
C ILE A 69 5.76 3.10 -6.18
N TYR A 70 4.75 3.55 -6.91
CA TYR A 70 4.36 4.95 -7.01
C TYR A 70 3.30 5.25 -5.95
N VAL A 71 3.45 6.37 -5.27
CA VAL A 71 2.64 6.77 -4.12
C VAL A 71 2.16 8.19 -4.35
N ALA A 72 0.85 8.38 -4.53
CA ALA A 72 0.25 9.69 -4.65
C ALA A 72 -0.41 10.08 -3.32
N GLY A 73 -0.18 11.29 -2.85
CA GLY A 73 -0.69 11.70 -1.54
C GLY A 73 -0.57 13.18 -1.24
N LEU A 74 -1.02 13.54 -0.04
CA LEU A 74 -0.94 14.89 0.52
C LEU A 74 -0.05 14.86 1.76
N ARG A 75 1.09 15.56 1.71
CA ARG A 75 1.92 15.80 2.89
C ARG A 75 1.37 17.01 3.64
N MET A 76 1.01 16.84 4.91
CA MET A 76 0.21 17.82 5.65
C MET A 76 1.03 19.03 6.10
N SER A 77 2.30 18.82 6.47
CA SER A 77 3.22 19.84 6.99
C SER A 77 3.41 21.03 6.05
N ASP A 78 3.39 20.82 4.75
CA ASP A 78 3.51 21.88 3.74
C ASP A 78 2.39 21.87 2.68
N SER A 79 1.35 21.05 2.90
CA SER A 79 0.24 20.87 1.96
C SER A 79 0.68 20.45 0.55
N LEU A 80 1.82 19.76 0.42
CA LEU A 80 2.33 19.29 -0.86
C LEU A 80 1.51 18.08 -1.34
N GLU A 81 0.86 18.22 -2.49
CA GLU A 81 0.34 17.09 -3.27
C GLU A 81 1.36 16.69 -4.33
N ALA A 82 1.83 15.45 -4.26
CA ALA A 82 2.82 14.93 -5.19
C ALA A 82 2.63 13.43 -5.43
N VAL A 83 3.38 12.93 -6.41
CA VAL A 83 3.62 11.51 -6.60
C VAL A 83 5.07 11.26 -6.23
N TRP A 84 5.30 10.42 -5.24
CA TRP A 84 6.60 9.88 -4.90
C TRP A 84 6.76 8.49 -5.50
N ARG A 85 7.97 7.98 -5.53
CA ARG A 85 8.21 6.56 -5.82
C ARG A 85 9.30 5.96 -4.95
N ASN A 86 9.22 4.66 -4.71
CA ASN A 86 10.28 3.87 -4.10
C ASN A 86 10.66 2.75 -5.06
N GLN A 87 11.96 2.57 -5.29
CA GLN A 87 12.45 1.37 -5.98
C GLN A 87 12.30 0.16 -5.05
N ILE A 88 11.92 -0.97 -5.61
CA ILE A 88 11.72 -2.22 -4.90
C ILE A 88 13.00 -3.05 -5.03
N ASN A 89 13.73 -3.25 -3.92
CA ASN A 89 14.82 -4.22 -3.86
C ASN A 89 14.28 -5.61 -3.54
N ALA A 90 13.33 -5.66 -2.60
CA ALA A 90 12.53 -6.82 -2.23
C ALA A 90 11.15 -6.32 -1.75
N PRO A 91 10.13 -7.18 -1.64
CA PRO A 91 8.79 -6.75 -1.22
C PRO A 91 8.79 -5.93 0.09
N ASN A 92 9.65 -6.32 1.03
CA ASN A 92 9.81 -5.69 2.35
C ASN A 92 11.01 -4.74 2.44
N ASP A 93 11.68 -4.47 1.32
CA ASP A 93 12.85 -3.60 1.25
C ASP A 93 12.67 -2.59 0.10
N LEU A 94 12.17 -1.42 0.48
CA LEU A 94 12.02 -0.28 -0.41
C LEU A 94 13.19 0.69 -0.22
N VAL A 95 13.80 1.09 -1.33
CA VAL A 95 14.78 2.19 -1.36
C VAL A 95 14.08 3.49 -0.89
N PRO A 96 14.78 4.46 -0.26
CA PRO A 96 14.18 5.72 0.16
C PRO A 96 13.36 6.40 -0.95
N LYS A 97 12.23 7.00 -0.56
CA LYS A 97 11.32 7.63 -1.52
C LYS A 97 11.98 8.78 -2.28
N GLU A 98 11.71 8.84 -3.57
CA GLU A 98 12.12 9.89 -4.51
C GLU A 98 10.89 10.75 -4.88
N LEU A 99 11.14 12.02 -5.21
CA LEU A 99 10.15 12.91 -5.86
C LEU A 99 10.17 12.71 -7.37
#